data_AF-K2GY82-F1
#
_entry.id   AF-K2GY82-F1
#
_cell.length_a   1.000
_cell.length_b   1.000
_cell.length_c   1.000
_cell.angle_alpha   90.00
_cell.angle_beta   90.00
_cell.angle_gamma   90.00
#
_symmetry.space_group_name_H-M   'P 1'
#
loop_
_entity.id
_entity.type
_entity.pdbx_description
1 polymer ?
#
loop_
_entity_poly.entity_id
_entity_poly.type
_entity_poly.pdbx_seq_one_letter_code
_entity_poly.pdbx_strand_id
1 'polypeptide(L)' 'MSCVNGYQDGYKKGKEDGRNRQQKNNIVSQGILNAIGTTNPQEYSRTYSEGYDKGYVDGASS' A
#
# COMPACT_ATOMS: atom_id res chain seq x y z
N MET A 1 8.53 -18.31 6.40
CA MET A 1 7.27 -17.55 6.32
C MET A 1 7.61 -16.12 5.92
N SER A 2 7.32 -15.71 4.69
CA SER A 2 7.44 -14.30 4.30
C SER A 2 6.28 -13.57 4.97
N CYS A 3 6.55 -12.81 6.03
CA CYS A 3 5.55 -12.01 6.72
C CYS A 3 5.14 -10.91 5.75
N VAL A 4 3.99 -11.08 5.09
CA VAL A 4 3.46 -10.10 4.13
C VAL A 4 3.00 -8.89 4.94
N ASN A 5 3.92 -7.96 5.21
CA ASN A 5 3.66 -6.76 5.98
C ASN A 5 2.90 -5.78 5.07
N GLY A 6 1.58 -5.73 5.20
CA GLY A 6 0.72 -4.83 4.40
C GLY A 6 1.25 -3.40 4.37
N TYR A 7 1.72 -2.88 5.50
CA TYR A 7 2.36 -1.57 5.60
C TYR A 7 3.55 -1.39 4.64
N GLN A 8 4.44 -2.38 4.55
CA GLN A 8 5.66 -2.26 3.76
C GLN A 8 5.34 -2.33 2.26
N ASP A 9 4.41 -3.20 1.87
CA ASP A 9 3.90 -3.28 0.50
C ASP A 9 3.18 -2.00 0.08
N GLY A 10 2.30 -1.51 0.97
CA GLY A 10 1.59 -0.25 0.81
C GLY A 10 2.57 0.90 0.62
N TYR A 11 3.54 1.04 1.52
CA TYR A 11 4.54 2.11 1.48
C TYR A 11 5.36 2.10 0.19
N LYS A 12 5.81 0.93 -0.25
CA LYS A 12 6.56 0.81 -1.50
C LYS A 12 5.71 1.26 -2.69
N LYS A 13 4.46 0.80 -2.76
CA LYS A 13 3.54 1.16 -3.85
C LYS A 13 3.18 2.63 -3.82
N GLY A 14 2.85 3.15 -2.64
CA GLY A 14 2.57 4.56 -2.42
C GLY A 14 3.74 5.43 -2.88
N LYS A 15 4.97 5.09 -2.50
CA LYS A 15 6.16 5.86 -2.88
C LYS A 15 6.39 5.91 -4.39
N GLU A 16 6.14 4.79 -5.08
CA GLU A 16 6.22 4.71 -6.54
C GLU A 16 5.14 5.58 -7.20
N ASP A 17 3.89 5.45 -6.75
CA ASP A 17 2.76 6.22 -7.28
C ASP A 17 2.89 7.72 -6.98
N GLY A 18 3.40 8.09 -5.80
CA GLY A 18 3.66 9.47 -5.38
C GLY A 18 4.74 10.13 -6.23
N ARG A 19 5.84 9.41 -6.50
CA ARG A 19 6.88 9.86 -7.45
C ARG A 19 6.32 10.06 -8.86
N ASN A 20 5.43 9.16 -9.28
CA ASN A 20 4.79 9.21 -10.59
C ASN A 20 3.59 10.17 -10.64
N ARG A 21 3.26 10.85 -9.53
CA ARG A 21 2.05 11.69 -9.36
C ARG A 21 0.77 11.01 -9.86
N GLN A 22 0.69 9.69 -9.72
CA GLN A 22 -0.50 8.94 -10.10
C GLN A 22 -1.67 9.29 -9.19
N GLN A 23 -2.88 9.29 -9.73
CA GLN A 23 -4.08 9.58 -8.95
C GLN A 23 -4.33 8.45 -7.94
N LYS A 24 -4.56 8.82 -6.67
CA LYS A 24 -4.92 7.90 -5.56
C LYS A 24 -6.21 7.09 -5.77
N ASN A 25 -6.93 7.24 -6.89
CA ASN A 25 -8.29 6.73 -7.02
C ASN A 25 -8.43 5.19 -7.10
N ASN A 26 -7.32 4.43 -7.18
CA ASN A 26 -7.38 2.96 -7.40
C ASN A 26 -6.70 2.10 -6.29
N ILE A 27 -6.39 2.70 -5.14
CA ILE A 27 -5.54 2.09 -4.09
C ILE A 27 -6.26 0.97 -3.34
N VAL A 28 -7.52 1.22 -2.97
CA VAL A 28 -8.30 0.32 -2.12
C VAL A 28 -8.49 -1.02 -2.82
N SER A 29 -8.72 -1.03 -4.14
CA SER A 29 -8.87 -2.25 -4.93
C SER A 29 -7.58 -3.07 -5.01
N GLN A 30 -6.40 -2.45 -5.14
CA GLN A 30 -5.12 -3.18 -5.20
C GLN A 30 -4.71 -3.74 -3.83
N GLY A 31 -4.91 -2.97 -2.76
CA GLY A 31 -4.64 -3.43 -1.40
C GLY A 31 -5.51 -4.64 -1.02
N ILE A 32 -6.78 -4.65 -1.44
CA ILE A 32 -7.70 -5.78 -1.23
C ILE A 32 -7.29 -6.99 -2.07
N LEU A 33 -6.91 -6.82 -3.33
CA LEU A 33 -6.44 -7.92 -4.18
C LEU A 33 -5.15 -8.57 -3.65
N ASN A 34 -4.20 -7.78 -3.14
CA ASN A 34 -2.98 -8.30 -2.52
C ASN A 34 -3.22 -8.91 -1.13
N ALA A 35 -4.34 -8.59 -0.49
CA ALA A 35 -4.75 -9.23 0.76
C ALA A 35 -5.24 -10.67 0.55
N ILE A 36 -5.64 -11.04 -0.68
CA ILE A 36 -6.14 -12.38 -1.03
C ILE A 36 -4.99 -13.38 -0.86
N GLY A 37 -5.09 -14.23 0.16
CA GLY A 37 -4.06 -15.22 0.51
C GLY A 37 -3.29 -14.89 1.79
N THR A 38 -3.56 -13.76 2.43
CA THR A 38 -3.04 -13.45 3.77
C THR A 38 -3.91 -14.04 4.87
N THR A 39 -3.31 -14.40 6.01
CA THR A 39 -4.02 -14.96 7.17
C THR A 39 -5.01 -13.97 7.79
N ASN A 40 -4.75 -12.65 7.65
CA ASN A 40 -5.63 -11.60 8.15
C ASN A 40 -5.78 -10.46 7.13
N PRO A 41 -6.65 -10.61 6.12
CA PRO A 41 -6.78 -9.64 5.02
C PRO A 41 -7.30 -8.28 5.45
N GLN A 42 -8.07 -8.20 6.55
CA GLN A 42 -8.53 -6.93 7.11
C GLN A 42 -7.38 -6.13 7.71
N GLU A 43 -6.52 -6.78 8.49
CA GLU A 43 -5.33 -6.15 9.07
C GLU A 43 -4.29 -5.81 7.99
N TYR A 44 -4.12 -6.68 6.99
CA TYR A 44 -3.29 -6.40 5.82
C TYR A 44 -3.80 -5.17 5.06
N SER A 45 -5.09 -5.10 4.72
CA SER A 45 -5.67 -3.97 3.98
C SER A 45 -5.57 -2.65 4.76
N ARG A 46 -5.79 -2.70 6.08
CA ARG A 46 -5.61 -1.54 6.97
C ARG A 46 -4.18 -1.05 6.97
N THR A 47 -3.23 -1.93 7.27
CA THR A 47 -1.80 -1.57 7.33
C THR A 47 -1.26 -1.15 5.97
N TYR A 48 -1.73 -1.78 4.88
CA TYR A 48 -1.42 -1.39 3.50
C TYR A 48 -1.87 0.02 3.19
N SER A 49 -3.09 0.40 3.57
CA SER A 49 -3.59 1.75 3.34
C SER A 49 -2.76 2.79 4.11
N GLU A 50 -2.42 2.51 5.38
CA GLU A 50 -1.53 3.37 6.19
C GLU A 50 -0.13 3.52 5.56
N GLY A 51 0.45 2.41 5.12
CA GLY A 51 1.75 2.39 4.45
C GLY A 51 1.72 3.18 3.16
N TYR A 52 0.72 2.94 2.31
CA TYR A 52 0.53 3.60 1.04
C TYR A 52 0.42 5.11 1.20
N ASP A 53 -0.38 5.59 2.14
CA ASP A 53 -0.54 7.02 2.38
C ASP A 53 0.78 7.69 2.73
N LYS A 54 1.56 7.09 3.63
CA LYS A 54 2.89 7.62 3.96
C LYS A 54 3.86 7.54 2.79
N GLY A 55 3.88 6.41 2.09
CA GLY A 55 4.72 6.22 0.92
C GLY A 55 4.44 7.25 -0.16
N TYR A 56 3.16 7.48 -0.45
CA TYR A 56 2.72 8.44 -1.47
C TYR A 56 3.17 9.86 -1.16
N VAL A 57 2.99 10.32 0.08
CA VAL A 57 3.46 11.65 0.49
C VAL A 57 4.99 11.75 0.38
N ASP A 58 5.72 10.74 0.85
CA ASP A 58 7.18 10.70 0.78
C ASP A 58 7.70 10.67 -0.67
N GLY A 59 7.06 9.88 -1.53
CA GLY A 59 7.37 9.81 -2.95
C GLY A 59 7.03 11.08 -3.72
N ALA A 60 5.91 11.73 -3.40
CA ALA A 60 5.50 12.98 -4.02
C ALA A 60 6.36 14.19 -3.58
N SER A 61 7.05 14.08 -2.44
CA SER A 61 7.94 15.09 -1.90
C SER A 61 9.41 14.90 -2.31
N SER A 62 9.73 13.80 -3.01
CA SER A 62 11.09 13.38 -3.39
C SER A 62 11.42 13.68 -4.84
#